data_AF-A0A7Y3GMK4-F1
#
_entry.id   AF-A0A7Y3GMK4-F1
#
_cell.length_a   1.000
_cell.length_b   1.000
_cell.length_c   1.000
_cell.angle_alpha   90.00
_cell.angle_beta   90.00
_cell.angle_gamma   90.00
#
_symmetry.space_group_name_H-M   'P 1'
#
loop_
_entity.id
_entity.type
_entity.pdbx_description
1 polymer ?
#
loop_
_entity_poly.entity_id
_entity_poly.type
_entity_poly.pdbx_seq_one_letter_code
_entity_poly.pdbx_strand_id
1 'polypeptide(L)' 'ANEACHLLFIQCPECAEKMNDCCSDDCMKIHALPEEEQKALRRGKEVSNKIFKKGRSEVLKFKN' A
#
# COMPACT_ATOMS: atom_id res chain seq x y z
N ALA A 1 -5.63 12.04 -3.51
CA ALA A 1 -5.41 11.23 -2.29
C ALA A 1 -5.56 9.75 -2.63
N ASN A 2 -4.68 8.89 -2.13
CA ASN A 2 -4.66 7.46 -2.47
C ASN A 2 -5.82 6.71 -1.79
N GLU A 3 -6.93 6.52 -2.51
CA GLU A 3 -8.13 5.84 -2.00
C GLU A 3 -7.90 4.36 -1.65
N ALA A 4 -6.84 3.74 -2.19
CA ALA A 4 -6.53 2.33 -1.92
C ALA A 4 -5.70 2.15 -0.64
N CYS A 5 -5.06 3.22 -0.15
CA CYS A 5 -4.21 3.20 1.02
C CYS A 5 -4.83 4.01 2.16
N HIS A 6 -5.56 3.33 3.06
CA HIS A 6 -6.12 3.92 4.28
C HIS A 6 -5.14 3.87 5.47
N LEU A 7 -3.85 3.66 5.22
CA LEU A 7 -2.85 3.77 6.28
C LEU A 7 -2.72 5.25 6.63
N LEU A 8 -3.13 5.58 7.85
CA LEU A 8 -2.89 6.90 8.42
C LEU A 8 -1.40 6.99 8.72
N PHE A 9 -0.63 7.46 7.74
CA PHE A 9 0.80 7.69 7.87
C PHE A 9 1.09 9.14 7.52
N ILE A 10 1.94 9.76 8.33
CA ILE A 10 2.30 11.17 8.19
C ILE A 10 3.67 11.20 7.53
N GLN A 11 3.74 11.82 6.35
CA GLN A 11 5.00 12.13 5.69
C GLN A 11 5.47 13.51 6.13
N CYS A 12 6.78 13.66 6.34
CA CYS A 12 7.37 14.99 6.28
C CYS A 12 7.28 15.53 4.83
N PRO A 13 7.34 16.87 4.63
CA PRO A 13 7.16 17.47 3.31
C PRO A 13 8.06 16.89 2.23
N GLU A 14 9.34 16.66 2.55
CA GLU A 14 10.30 16.08 1.59
C GLU A 14 9.93 14.65 1.14
N CYS A 15 9.37 13.85 2.05
CA CYS A 15 8.96 12.49 1.73
C CYS A 15 7.66 12.47 0.92
N ALA A 16 6.73 13.40 1.22
CA ALA A 16 5.50 13.56 0.47
C ALA A 16 5.77 13.91 -1.00
N GLU A 17 6.70 14.84 -1.23
CA GLU A 17 7.13 15.24 -2.58
C GLU A 17 7.81 14.08 -3.32
N LYS A 18 8.77 13.39 -2.67
CA LYS A 18 9.49 12.26 -3.29
C LYS A 18 8.60 11.08 -3.64
N MET A 19 7.55 10.83 -2.83
CA MET A 19 6.72 9.63 -2.94
C MET A 19 5.32 9.93 -3.51
N ASN A 20 5.06 11.17 -3.94
CA ASN A 20 3.76 11.62 -4.45
C ASN A 20 2.61 11.24 -3.49
N ASP A 21 2.77 11.58 -2.21
CA ASP A 21 1.83 11.26 -1.12
C ASP A 21 1.50 9.76 -0.94
N CYS A 22 2.35 8.85 -1.46
CA CYS A 22 2.17 7.40 -1.33
C CYS A 22 3.11 6.78 -0.28
N CYS A 23 2.65 5.70 0.36
CA CYS A 23 3.40 5.03 1.43
C CYS A 23 4.47 4.03 0.94
N SER A 24 4.49 3.71 -0.35
CA SER A 24 5.43 2.76 -0.96
C SER A 24 5.48 2.93 -2.48
N ASP A 25 6.53 2.42 -3.11
CA ASP A 25 6.67 2.44 -4.58
C ASP A 25 5.53 1.72 -5.29
N ASP A 26 5.02 0.62 -4.72
CA ASP A 26 3.90 -0.11 -5.31
C ASP A 26 2.60 0.69 -5.23
N CYS A 27 2.38 1.41 -4.13
CA CYS A 27 1.26 2.34 -4.04
C CYS A 27 1.39 3.49 -5.05
N MET A 28 2.60 4.02 -5.25
CA MET A 28 2.85 5.06 -6.25
C MET A 28 2.58 4.57 -7.68
N LYS A 29 3.03 3.36 -8.03
CA LYS A 29 2.77 2.74 -9.34
C LYS A 29 1.28 2.58 -9.61
N ILE A 30 0.52 2.07 -8.64
CA ILE A 30 -0.93 1.90 -8.80
C ILE A 30 -1.63 3.26 -8.89
N HIS A 31 -1.21 4.23 -8.07
CA HIS A 31 -1.83 5.56 -8.07
C HIS A 31 -1.61 6.32 -9.39
N ALA A 32 -0.53 6.04 -10.11
CA ALA A 32 -0.24 6.61 -11.42
C ALA A 32 -1.05 6.01 -12.59
N LEU A 33 -1.77 4.90 -12.38
CA LEU A 33 -2.59 4.26 -13.43
C LEU A 33 -3.89 5.02 -13.69
N PRO A 34 -4.54 4.85 -14.86
CA PRO A 34 -5.89 5.34 -15.10
C PRO A 34 -6.90 4.82 -14.06
N GLU A 35 -7.92 5.62 -13.74
CA GLU A 35 -8.92 5.26 -12.72
C GLU A 35 -9.60 3.91 -12.97
N GLU A 36 -9.85 3.57 -14.23
CA GLU A 36 -10.48 2.30 -14.60
C GLU A 36 -9.59 1.09 -14.26
N GLU A 37 -8.27 1.22 -14.47
CA GLU A 37 -7.30 0.20 -14.07
C GLU A 37 -7.16 0.14 -12.54
N GLN A 38 -7.15 1.29 -11.87
CA GLN A 38 -7.15 1.33 -10.41
C GLN A 38 -8.37 0.62 -9.81
N LYS A 39 -9.57 0.84 -10.38
CA LYS A 39 -10.82 0.18 -9.96
C LYS A 39 -10.78 -1.32 -10.25
N ALA A 40 -10.25 -1.73 -11.41
CA ALA A 40 -10.08 -3.13 -11.76
C ALA A 40 -9.15 -3.87 -10.78
N LEU A 41 -8.04 -3.24 -10.38
CA LEU A 41 -7.10 -3.80 -9.40
C LEU A 41 -7.65 -3.87 -7.97
N ARG A 42 -8.64 -3.02 -7.64
CA ARG A 42 -9.35 -3.04 -6.36
C ARG A 42 -10.50 -4.07 -6.35
N ARG A 43 -11.14 -4.30 -7.50
CA ARG A 43 -12.29 -5.21 -7.62
C ARG A 43 -11.90 -6.63 -7.17
N GLY A 44 -12.73 -7.21 -6.29
CA GLY A 44 -12.58 -8.59 -5.82
C GLY A 44 -11.51 -8.81 -4.74
N LYS A 45 -10.79 -7.76 -4.31
CA LYS A 45 -9.90 -7.86 -3.14
C LYS A 45 -10.70 -7.65 -1.86
N GLU A 46 -10.96 -8.73 -1.13
CA GLU A 46 -11.57 -8.66 0.19
C GLU A 46 -10.51 -8.26 1.23
N VAL A 47 -10.71 -7.12 1.91
CA VAL A 47 -9.88 -6.73 3.05
C VAL A 47 -10.40 -7.50 4.26
N SER A 48 -9.96 -8.75 4.39
CA SER A 48 -10.25 -9.55 5.58
C SER A 48 -9.48 -9.02 6.81
N ASN A 49 -9.85 -9.49 7.99
CA ASN A 49 -9.17 -9.15 9.23
C ASN A 49 -7.67 -9.43 9.10
N LYS A 50 -6.86 -8.37 9.03
CA LYS A 50 -5.40 -8.44 8.94
C LYS A 50 -4.82 -8.93 10.27
N ILE A 51 -4.94 -10.22 10.55
CA ILE A 51 -4.39 -10.86 11.75
C ILE A 51 -2.86 -10.94 11.59
N PHE A 52 -2.15 -10.01 12.24
CA PHE A 52 -0.71 -10.05 12.29
C PHE A 52 -0.23 -11.28 13.09
N LYS A 53 0.48 -12.21 12.43
CA LYS A 53 1.11 -13.37 13.07
C LYS A 53 2.61 -13.14 13.19
N LYS A 54 3.08 -12.78 14.39
CA LYS A 54 4.50 -12.57 14.70
C LYS A 54 5.31 -13.83 14.32
N GLY A 55 6.35 -13.65 13.50
CA GLY A 55 7.26 -14.74 13.12
C GLY A 55 6.73 -15.74 12.09
N ARG A 56 5.54 -15.53 11.50
CA ARG A 56 4.95 -16.46 10.50
C ARG A 56 4.67 -15.84 9.14
N SER A 57 5.19 -14.63 8.88
CA SER A 57 5.03 -14.02 7.56
C SER A 57 5.90 -14.74 6.53
N GLU A 58 5.33 -15.01 5.36
CA GLU A 58 6.01 -15.70 4.26
C GLU A 58 7.25 -14.93 3.80
N VAL A 59 7.21 -13.59 3.90
CA VAL A 59 8.26 -12.66 3.47
C VAL A 59 9.27 -12.31 4.58
N LEU A 60 9.32 -13.07 5.68
CA LEU A 60 10.34 -12.88 6.71
C LEU A 60 11.73 -13.20 6.13
N LYS A 61 12.62 -12.19 6.15
CA LYS A 61 14.03 -12.32 5.72
C LYS A 61 14.82 -13.31 6.57
N PHE A 62 14.54 -13.37 7.87
CA PHE A 62 15.18 -14.29 8.80
C PHE A 62 14.11 -15.20 9.41
N LYS A 63 14.03 -16.43 8.90
CA LYS A 63 13.26 -17.51 9.52
C LYS A 63 14.26 -18.36 10.30
N ASN A 64 14.15 -18.31 11.62
CA ASN A 64 14.90 -19.21 12.51
C ASN A 64 14.22 -20.57 12.54
#